data_AF-A0A952Q7C6-F1
#
_entry.id   AF-A0A952Q7C6-F1
#
_cell.length_a   1.000
_cell.length_b   1.000
_cell.length_c   1.000
_cell.angle_alpha   90.00
_cell.angle_beta   90.00
_cell.angle_gamma   90.00
#
_symmetry.space_group_name_H-M   'P 1'
#
loop_
_entity.id
_entity.type
_entity.pdbx_description
1 polymer ?
#
loop_
_entity_poly.entity_id
_entity_poly.type
_entity_poly.pdbx_seq_one_letter_code
_entity_poly.pdbx_strand_id
1 'polypeptide(L)'
;MLETYSPYSLLTRPNPIFERERRGLTWQPSETLPLFSTTGLYVIAATGVVLFLAAGMLSREPGWNSTGRILPLLMGIYLVMQVVVSFLADLYIIVQGINVWQARHQHGQWDIVRLTPVDEEALIHTYRALIELRVWRVAQIETTLRLALPGVVVFVVALGSWLLPIVLLVIAATIFDVAGLGTVALFTALGYFLGQLGVAYLREPIWRMRIITAMSMWSAARFADPTAALLNASAYALGWRLLPVVALLGIYAVASALLTLPIGTFASGVLTAVWVGGVGFVLNRVSGAMYVRVSEFFARRVIALLRRGECA
;
A
#
# COMPACT_ATOMS: atom_id res chain seq x y z
N MET A 1 -3.41 6.91 19.35
CA MET A 1 -3.40 7.09 17.88
C MET A 1 -3.94 5.87 17.12
N LEU A 2 -3.65 4.62 17.50
CA LEU A 2 -4.16 3.43 16.78
C LEU A 2 -5.69 3.25 16.84
N GLU A 3 -6.37 3.69 17.91
CA GLU A 3 -7.83 3.62 18.02
C GLU A 3 -8.55 4.46 16.96
N THR A 4 -7.99 5.63 16.62
CA THR A 4 -8.53 6.56 15.61
C THR A 4 -8.44 6.03 14.18
N TYR A 5 -7.62 5.00 13.95
CA TYR A 5 -7.44 4.38 12.64
C TYR A 5 -8.03 2.97 12.55
N SER A 6 -8.62 2.47 13.64
CA SER A 6 -9.28 1.16 13.61
C SER A 6 -10.53 1.22 12.72
N PRO A 7 -10.91 0.13 12.04
CA PRO A 7 -12.15 0.06 11.25
C PRO A 7 -13.41 0.45 12.04
N TYR A 8 -13.35 0.34 13.38
CA TYR A 8 -14.40 0.76 14.30
C TYR A 8 -14.64 2.27 14.33
N SER A 9 -13.64 3.10 13.97
CA SER A 9 -13.79 4.56 14.02
C SER A 9 -14.79 5.11 13.01
N LEU A 10 -15.20 4.29 12.03
CA LEU A 10 -16.22 4.64 11.03
C LEU A 10 -17.65 4.48 11.57
N LEU A 11 -17.84 3.76 12.67
CA LEU A 11 -19.14 3.56 13.31
C LEU A 11 -19.27 4.57 14.47
N THR A 12 -19.94 5.70 14.21
CA THR A 12 -20.21 6.73 15.23
C THR A 12 -21.29 6.32 16.23
N ARG A 13 -22.07 5.27 15.93
CA ARG A 13 -23.15 4.75 16.78
C ARG A 13 -23.09 3.21 16.85
N PRO A 14 -23.47 2.62 18.01
CA PRO A 14 -23.58 1.17 18.14
C PRO A 14 -24.62 0.62 17.15
N ASN A 15 -24.21 -0.36 16.34
CA ASN A 15 -25.08 -1.04 15.38
C ASN A 15 -25.26 -2.51 15.79
N PRO A 16 -26.48 -2.98 16.11
CA PRO A 16 -26.71 -4.35 16.56
C PRO A 16 -26.41 -5.41 15.49
N ILE A 17 -26.52 -5.07 14.20
CA ILE A 17 -26.14 -5.95 13.09
C ILE A 17 -24.64 -6.14 13.10
N PHE A 18 -23.89 -5.06 13.25
CA PHE A 18 -22.44 -5.13 13.36
C PHE A 18 -22.00 -5.98 14.56
N GLU A 19 -22.63 -5.82 15.72
CA GLU A 19 -22.31 -6.64 16.90
C GLU A 19 -22.63 -8.11 16.71
N ARG A 20 -23.80 -8.42 16.13
CA ARG A 20 -24.20 -9.81 15.82
C ARG A 20 -23.20 -10.45 14.87
N GLU A 21 -22.86 -9.77 13.78
CA GLU A 21 -21.90 -10.25 12.78
C GLU A 21 -20.48 -10.36 13.34
N ARG A 22 -20.09 -9.42 14.21
CA ARG A 22 -18.82 -9.46 14.92
C ARG A 22 -18.74 -10.63 15.89
N ARG A 23 -19.84 -11.04 16.51
CA ARG A 23 -19.87 -12.27 17.34
C ARG A 23 -19.75 -13.53 16.48
N GLY A 24 -20.32 -13.51 15.27
CA GLY A 24 -20.18 -14.58 14.27
C GLY A 24 -18.78 -14.62 13.62
N LEU A 25 -18.04 -13.51 13.65
CA LEU A 25 -16.58 -13.49 13.52
C LEU A 25 -15.94 -14.08 14.81
N THR A 26 -16.45 -15.22 15.31
CA THR A 26 -15.68 -16.04 16.24
C THR A 26 -14.35 -16.29 15.58
N TRP A 27 -13.31 -15.94 16.33
CA TRP A 27 -11.90 -15.96 15.95
C TRP A 27 -11.46 -17.42 15.73
N GLN A 28 -12.01 -18.09 14.72
CA GLN A 28 -11.55 -19.39 14.30
C GLN A 28 -10.20 -19.15 13.64
N PRO A 29 -9.08 -19.65 14.21
CA PRO A 29 -7.83 -19.66 13.48
C PRO A 29 -8.12 -20.37 12.15
N SER A 30 -8.04 -19.65 11.04
CA SER A 30 -8.35 -20.23 9.74
C SER A 30 -7.31 -21.31 9.45
N GLU A 31 -7.66 -22.57 9.67
CA GLU A 31 -6.83 -23.73 9.29
C GLU A 31 -6.51 -23.72 7.79
N THR A 32 -7.31 -22.98 7.01
CA THR A 32 -7.27 -22.92 5.54
C THR A 32 -6.31 -21.89 4.94
N LEU A 33 -5.54 -21.14 5.73
CA LEU A 33 -4.49 -20.25 5.21
C LEU A 33 -3.09 -20.62 5.75
N PRO A 34 -2.60 -21.85 5.50
CA PRO A 34 -1.27 -22.28 5.97
C PRO A 34 -0.15 -21.40 5.40
N LEU A 35 -0.33 -20.82 4.21
CA LEU A 35 0.59 -19.86 3.58
C LEU A 35 0.75 -18.53 4.35
N PHE A 36 -0.21 -18.18 5.21
CA PHE A 36 -0.18 -16.97 6.04
C PHE A 36 -0.11 -17.28 7.54
N SER A 37 0.15 -18.55 7.88
CA SER A 37 0.57 -18.93 9.22
C SER A 37 1.92 -18.28 9.55
N THR A 38 2.29 -18.22 10.84
CA THR A 38 3.64 -17.84 11.28
C THR A 38 4.72 -18.58 10.48
N THR A 39 4.48 -19.84 10.15
CA THR A 39 5.31 -20.68 9.29
C THR A 39 5.49 -20.10 7.89
N GLY A 40 4.42 -19.62 7.25
CA GLY A 40 4.49 -18.96 5.94
C GLY A 40 5.27 -17.63 5.97
N LEU A 41 5.08 -16.84 7.03
CA LEU A 41 5.90 -15.65 7.30
C LEU A 41 7.39 -15.99 7.43
N TYR A 42 7.73 -17.04 8.17
CA TYR A 42 9.11 -17.53 8.28
C TYR A 42 9.66 -18.02 6.94
N VAL A 43 8.87 -18.70 6.11
CA VAL A 43 9.28 -19.17 4.78
C VAL A 43 9.56 -17.99 3.85
N ILE A 44 8.72 -16.95 3.86
CA ILE A 44 8.95 -15.75 3.03
C ILE A 44 10.20 -15.00 3.51
N ALA A 45 10.35 -14.82 4.83
CA ALA A 45 11.54 -14.21 5.41
C ALA A 45 12.80 -15.01 5.09
N ALA A 46 12.77 -16.33 5.25
CA ALA A 46 13.87 -17.23 4.93
C ALA A 46 14.21 -17.19 3.44
N THR A 47 13.22 -17.20 2.55
CA THR A 47 13.43 -17.06 1.10
C THR A 47 14.11 -15.72 0.78
N GLY A 48 13.67 -14.62 1.41
CA GLY A 48 14.32 -13.32 1.26
C GLY A 48 15.77 -13.31 1.71
N VAL A 49 16.08 -13.94 2.84
CA VAL A 49 17.45 -14.10 3.35
C VAL A 49 18.29 -14.96 2.41
N VAL A 50 17.75 -16.08 1.91
CA VAL A 50 18.46 -16.96 0.96
C VAL A 50 18.78 -16.24 -0.34
N LEU A 51 17.82 -15.51 -0.91
CA LEU A 51 18.04 -14.68 -2.11
C LEU A 51 19.10 -13.60 -1.86
N PHE A 52 19.09 -12.99 -0.68
CA PHE A 52 20.08 -12.00 -0.28
C PHE A 52 21.49 -12.61 -0.15
N LEU A 53 21.61 -13.78 0.48
CA LEU A 53 22.89 -14.49 0.59
C LEU A 53 23.41 -14.95 -0.77
N ALA A 54 22.54 -15.47 -1.62
CA ALA A 54 22.88 -15.84 -2.99
C ALA A 54 23.37 -14.64 -3.81
N ALA A 55 22.69 -13.50 -3.70
CA ALA A 55 23.13 -12.23 -4.26
C ALA A 55 24.52 -11.79 -3.76
N GLY A 56 24.75 -11.88 -2.45
CA GLY A 56 26.04 -11.57 -1.84
C GLY A 56 27.16 -12.49 -2.32
N MET A 57 26.88 -13.79 -2.49
CA MET A 57 27.84 -14.74 -3.05
C MET A 57 28.14 -14.47 -4.53
N LEU A 58 27.11 -14.18 -5.34
CA LEU A 58 27.28 -13.80 -6.74
C LEU A 58 28.06 -12.48 -6.89
N SER A 59 28.00 -11.59 -5.90
CA SER A 59 28.77 -10.34 -5.89
C SER A 59 30.28 -10.50 -5.71
N ARG A 60 30.75 -11.68 -5.30
CA ARG A 60 32.19 -11.96 -5.12
C ARG A 60 32.89 -12.44 -6.39
N GLU A 61 32.13 -12.74 -7.45
CA GLU A 61 32.72 -13.16 -8.72
C GLU A 61 33.44 -11.99 -9.41
N PRO A 62 34.70 -12.16 -9.87
CA PRO A 62 35.52 -11.08 -10.43
C PRO A 62 34.90 -10.33 -11.62
N GLY A 63 34.01 -10.98 -12.38
CA GLY A 63 33.25 -10.35 -13.48
C GLY A 63 31.98 -9.59 -13.03
N TRP A 64 31.54 -9.82 -11.80
CA TRP A 64 30.34 -9.25 -11.19
C TRP A 64 30.65 -8.18 -10.12
N ASN A 65 31.92 -7.97 -9.79
CA ASN A 65 32.44 -6.92 -8.89
C ASN A 65 32.07 -5.48 -9.28
N SER A 66 31.42 -5.26 -10.43
CA SER A 66 30.70 -4.01 -10.65
C SER A 66 29.39 -4.06 -9.85
N THR A 67 29.43 -3.58 -8.62
CA THR A 67 28.27 -3.31 -7.74
C THR A 67 27.09 -2.66 -8.49
N GLY A 68 27.38 -1.97 -9.61
CA GLY A 68 26.42 -1.39 -10.52
C GLY A 68 25.54 -2.34 -11.36
N ARG A 69 25.79 -3.66 -11.44
CA ARG A 69 24.94 -4.59 -12.25
C ARG A 69 24.04 -5.51 -11.41
N ILE A 70 24.55 -6.05 -10.31
CA ILE A 70 23.78 -6.94 -9.43
C ILE A 70 22.66 -6.18 -8.73
N LEU A 71 22.99 -5.00 -8.22
CA LEU A 71 22.08 -4.24 -7.39
C LEU A 71 20.80 -3.85 -8.17
N PRO A 72 20.88 -3.30 -9.40
CA PRO A 72 19.68 -3.05 -10.19
C PRO A 72 18.89 -4.31 -10.54
N LEU A 73 19.56 -5.44 -10.79
CA LEU A 73 18.89 -6.71 -11.08
C LEU A 73 18.05 -7.19 -9.87
N LEU A 74 18.64 -7.18 -8.68
CA LEU A 74 17.94 -7.56 -7.44
C LEU A 74 16.80 -6.60 -7.11
N MET A 75 17.02 -5.29 -7.30
CA MET A 75 15.97 -4.30 -7.17
C MET A 75 14.84 -4.56 -8.17
N GLY A 76 15.16 -4.91 -9.43
CA GLY A 76 14.19 -5.25 -10.46
C GLY A 76 13.36 -6.48 -10.10
N ILE A 77 14.01 -7.58 -9.71
CA ILE A 77 13.34 -8.82 -9.27
C ILE A 77 12.43 -8.53 -8.07
N TYR A 78 12.94 -7.79 -7.09
CA TYR A 78 12.18 -7.40 -5.91
C TYR A 78 10.95 -6.55 -6.28
N LEU A 79 11.09 -5.54 -7.14
CA LEU A 79 9.98 -4.70 -7.58
C LEU A 79 8.88 -5.53 -8.26
N VAL A 80 9.27 -6.47 -9.13
CA VAL A 80 8.32 -7.39 -9.77
C VAL A 80 7.61 -8.27 -8.73
N MET A 81 8.37 -8.90 -7.83
CA MET A 81 7.80 -9.73 -6.76
C MET A 81 6.83 -8.93 -5.88
N GLN A 82 7.20 -7.69 -5.55
CA GLN A 82 6.38 -6.80 -4.74
C GLN A 82 5.06 -6.47 -5.43
N VAL A 83 5.09 -6.15 -6.74
CA VAL A 83 3.87 -5.91 -7.53
C VAL A 83 2.97 -7.15 -7.52
N VAL A 84 3.54 -8.33 -7.74
CA VAL A 84 2.80 -9.60 -7.75
C VAL A 84 2.16 -9.88 -6.40
N VAL A 85 2.92 -9.87 -5.31
CA VAL A 85 2.41 -10.13 -3.95
C VAL A 85 1.31 -9.14 -3.57
N SER A 86 1.51 -7.86 -3.91
CA SER A 86 0.54 -6.82 -3.61
C SER A 86 -0.74 -6.99 -4.41
N PHE A 87 -0.64 -7.38 -5.69
CA PHE A 87 -1.79 -7.68 -6.53
C PHE A 87 -2.56 -8.91 -6.05
N LEU A 88 -1.87 -9.98 -5.65
CA LEU A 88 -2.51 -11.17 -5.06
C LEU A 88 -3.26 -10.84 -3.76
N ALA A 89 -2.68 -9.98 -2.91
CA ALA A 89 -3.37 -9.48 -1.72
C ALA A 89 -4.62 -8.66 -2.08
N ASP A 90 -4.57 -7.85 -3.15
CA ASP A 90 -5.75 -7.11 -3.64
C ASP A 90 -6.85 -8.04 -4.11
N LEU A 91 -6.49 -9.07 -4.90
CA LEU A 91 -7.43 -10.09 -5.35
C LEU A 91 -8.09 -10.81 -4.17
N TYR A 92 -7.33 -11.17 -3.15
CA TYR A 92 -7.87 -11.77 -1.94
C TYR A 92 -8.91 -10.85 -1.27
N ILE A 93 -8.60 -9.55 -1.12
CA ILE A 93 -9.53 -8.56 -0.55
C ILE A 93 -10.81 -8.48 -1.39
N ILE A 94 -10.68 -8.44 -2.71
CA ILE A 94 -11.81 -8.38 -3.65
C ILE A 94 -12.70 -9.60 -3.49
N VAL A 95 -12.12 -10.81 -3.52
CA VAL A 95 -12.86 -12.06 -3.38
C VAL A 95 -13.62 -12.11 -2.05
N GLN A 96 -12.98 -11.71 -0.95
CA GLN A 96 -13.64 -11.62 0.35
C GLN A 96 -14.81 -10.63 0.35
N GLY A 97 -14.64 -9.46 -0.29
CA GLY A 97 -15.70 -8.46 -0.40
C GLY A 97 -16.90 -8.95 -1.22
N ILE A 98 -16.65 -9.56 -2.38
CA ILE A 98 -17.70 -10.11 -3.25
C ILE A 98 -18.43 -11.26 -2.55
N ASN A 99 -17.70 -12.21 -1.94
CA ASN A 99 -18.30 -13.35 -1.26
C ASN A 99 -19.19 -12.91 -0.08
N VAL A 100 -18.75 -11.93 0.71
CA VAL A 100 -19.56 -11.37 1.81
C VAL A 100 -20.84 -10.76 1.28
N TRP A 101 -20.75 -9.99 0.18
CA TRP A 101 -21.91 -9.32 -0.40
C TRP A 101 -22.91 -10.31 -1.01
N GLN A 102 -22.42 -11.25 -1.83
CA GLN A 102 -23.26 -12.21 -2.54
C GLN A 102 -23.89 -13.25 -1.62
N ALA A 103 -23.16 -13.73 -0.61
CA ALA A 103 -23.75 -14.63 0.37
C ALA A 103 -24.97 -14.00 1.06
N ARG A 104 -24.98 -12.67 1.28
CA ARG A 104 -26.16 -12.00 1.85
C ARG A 104 -27.31 -11.87 0.87
N HIS A 105 -26.99 -11.63 -0.40
CA HIS A 105 -27.98 -11.53 -1.46
C HIS A 105 -28.70 -12.87 -1.68
N GLN A 106 -27.92 -13.95 -1.81
CA GLN A 106 -28.44 -15.29 -2.06
C GLN A 106 -29.28 -15.84 -0.90
N HIS A 107 -28.96 -15.49 0.35
CA HIS A 107 -29.73 -15.95 1.52
C HIS A 107 -30.95 -15.07 1.86
N GLY A 108 -31.31 -14.08 1.03
CA GLY A 108 -32.45 -13.18 1.29
C GLY A 108 -32.29 -12.31 2.54
N GLN A 109 -31.07 -12.22 3.10
CA GLN A 109 -30.82 -11.49 4.34
C GLN A 109 -30.89 -9.98 4.14
N TRP A 110 -30.71 -9.51 2.91
CA TRP A 110 -30.89 -8.10 2.56
C TRP A 110 -32.31 -7.61 2.80
N ASP A 111 -33.32 -8.43 2.50
CA ASP A 111 -34.72 -8.04 2.70
C ASP A 111 -35.04 -7.91 4.19
N ILE A 112 -34.54 -8.85 5.01
CA ILE A 112 -34.69 -8.80 6.47
C ILE A 112 -34.00 -7.55 7.04
N VAL A 113 -32.81 -7.23 6.53
CA VAL A 113 -32.05 -6.07 6.98
C VAL A 113 -32.75 -4.75 6.60
N ARG A 114 -33.40 -4.67 5.43
CA ARG A 114 -34.21 -3.50 5.01
C ARG A 114 -35.43 -3.25 5.88
N LEU A 115 -35.95 -4.27 6.57
CA LEU A 115 -37.06 -4.13 7.52
C LEU A 115 -36.62 -3.56 8.88
N THR A 116 -35.31 -3.47 9.15
CA THR A 116 -34.81 -2.87 10.39
C THR A 116 -34.82 -1.34 10.30
N PRO A 117 -35.00 -0.59 11.41
CA PRO A 117 -35.00 0.87 11.41
C PRO A 117 -33.59 1.49 11.24
N VAL A 118 -32.65 0.74 10.66
CA VAL A 118 -31.27 1.16 10.45
C VAL A 118 -31.17 1.81 9.07
N ASP A 119 -30.57 3.00 9.02
CA ASP A 119 -30.34 3.71 7.77
C ASP A 119 -29.48 2.89 6.78
N GLU A 120 -29.79 2.97 5.49
CA GLU A 120 -29.07 2.25 4.42
C GLU A 120 -27.58 2.58 4.42
N GLU A 121 -27.24 3.84 4.72
CA GLU A 121 -25.85 4.29 4.81
C GLU A 121 -25.11 3.58 5.96
N ALA A 122 -25.77 3.45 7.12
CA ALA A 122 -25.21 2.73 8.26
C ALA A 122 -25.02 1.23 7.98
N LEU A 123 -25.90 0.63 7.17
CA LEU A 123 -25.74 -0.76 6.70
C LEU A 123 -24.51 -0.93 5.81
N ILE A 124 -24.32 -0.06 4.82
CA ILE A 124 -23.17 -0.10 3.91
C ILE A 124 -21.87 0.10 4.69
N HIS A 125 -21.82 1.06 5.62
CA HIS A 125 -20.67 1.26 6.49
C HIS A 125 -20.37 0.04 7.35
N THR A 126 -21.40 -0.64 7.84
CA THR A 126 -21.28 -1.87 8.62
C THR A 126 -20.65 -2.99 7.78
N TYR A 127 -21.14 -3.21 6.56
CA TYR A 127 -20.57 -4.23 5.66
C TYR A 127 -19.13 -3.92 5.28
N ARG A 128 -18.84 -2.65 4.95
CA ARG A 128 -17.48 -2.21 4.69
C ARG A 128 -16.56 -2.51 5.87
N ALA A 129 -16.96 -2.13 7.09
CA ALA A 129 -16.17 -2.39 8.30
C ALA A 129 -15.95 -3.90 8.55
N LEU A 130 -16.96 -4.74 8.28
CA LEU A 130 -16.82 -6.20 8.38
C LEU A 130 -15.81 -6.77 7.38
N ILE A 131 -15.84 -6.32 6.12
CA ILE A 131 -14.87 -6.74 5.12
C ILE A 131 -13.47 -6.27 5.54
N GLU A 132 -13.33 -5.01 5.91
CA GLU A 132 -12.07 -4.41 6.39
C GLU A 132 -11.49 -5.21 7.57
N LEU A 133 -12.30 -5.62 8.55
CA LEU A 133 -11.86 -6.46 9.66
C LEU A 133 -11.34 -7.83 9.22
N ARG A 134 -12.00 -8.47 8.24
CA ARG A 134 -11.57 -9.78 7.72
C ARG A 134 -10.23 -9.71 7.01
N VAL A 135 -10.02 -8.66 6.23
CA VAL A 135 -8.81 -8.52 5.40
C VAL A 135 -7.66 -7.83 6.12
N TRP A 136 -7.92 -7.22 7.28
CA TRP A 136 -6.94 -6.46 8.05
C TRP A 136 -5.63 -7.23 8.31
N ARG A 137 -5.71 -8.52 8.65
CA ARG A 137 -4.50 -9.33 8.89
C ARG A 137 -3.67 -9.52 7.64
N VAL A 138 -4.31 -9.79 6.50
CA VAL A 138 -3.60 -9.96 5.23
C VAL A 138 -2.94 -8.64 4.83
N ALA A 139 -3.64 -7.52 5.01
CA ALA A 139 -3.06 -6.20 4.80
C ALA A 139 -1.87 -5.92 5.73
N GLN A 140 -1.97 -6.27 7.02
CA GLN A 140 -0.87 -6.13 7.98
C GLN A 140 0.35 -6.99 7.61
N ILE A 141 0.11 -8.25 7.22
CA ILE A 141 1.19 -9.17 6.80
C ILE A 141 1.86 -8.64 5.54
N GLU A 142 1.09 -8.26 4.53
CA GLU A 142 1.61 -7.70 3.29
C GLU A 142 2.40 -6.41 3.54
N THR A 143 1.90 -5.52 4.40
CA THR A 143 2.61 -4.31 4.81
C THR A 143 3.91 -4.64 5.54
N THR A 144 3.89 -5.62 6.44
CA THR A 144 5.07 -6.03 7.21
C THR A 144 6.13 -6.64 6.29
N LEU A 145 5.74 -7.50 5.34
CA LEU A 145 6.65 -8.05 4.33
C LEU A 145 7.24 -6.95 3.44
N ARG A 146 6.39 -6.02 3.01
CA ARG A 146 6.75 -4.84 2.23
C ARG A 146 7.64 -3.87 3.01
N LEU A 147 7.65 -3.88 4.33
CA LEU A 147 8.57 -3.06 5.14
C LEU A 147 9.86 -3.82 5.48
N ALA A 148 9.75 -5.11 5.81
CA ALA A 148 10.88 -5.91 6.23
C ALA A 148 11.86 -6.19 5.09
N LEU A 149 11.37 -6.61 3.91
CA LEU A 149 12.24 -6.99 2.80
C LEU A 149 12.99 -5.81 2.16
N PRO A 150 12.32 -4.76 1.65
CA PRO A 150 13.03 -3.61 1.10
C PRO A 150 13.61 -2.73 2.20
N GLY A 151 13.01 -2.67 3.40
CA GLY A 151 13.60 -1.95 4.51
C GLY A 151 14.99 -2.50 4.81
N VAL A 152 15.15 -3.83 4.89
CA VAL A 152 16.47 -4.44 5.07
C VAL A 152 17.36 -4.26 3.84
N VAL A 153 16.88 -4.50 2.62
CA VAL A 153 17.70 -4.38 1.41
C VAL A 153 18.14 -2.93 1.18
N VAL A 154 17.21 -1.97 1.20
CA VAL A 154 17.50 -0.54 1.07
C VAL A 154 18.34 -0.07 2.25
N PHE A 155 18.08 -0.51 3.48
CA PHE A 155 18.92 -0.12 4.63
C PHE A 155 20.35 -0.63 4.46
N VAL A 156 20.56 -1.91 4.13
CA VAL A 156 21.91 -2.48 3.97
C VAL A 156 22.64 -1.83 2.78
N VAL A 157 21.95 -1.66 1.66
CA VAL A 157 22.50 -1.05 0.44
C VAL A 157 22.78 0.42 0.68
N ALA A 158 21.83 1.17 1.22
CA ALA A 158 22.03 2.58 1.55
C ALA A 158 23.17 2.71 2.54
N LEU A 159 23.18 1.94 3.65
CA LEU A 159 24.23 1.98 4.66
C LEU A 159 25.62 1.73 4.05
N GLY A 160 25.76 0.69 3.22
CA GLY A 160 27.04 0.31 2.63
C GLY A 160 27.52 1.21 1.50
N SER A 161 26.62 1.69 0.63
CA SER A 161 27.01 2.38 -0.61
C SER A 161 26.80 3.90 -0.61
N TRP A 162 25.88 4.42 0.21
CA TRP A 162 25.55 5.86 0.25
C TRP A 162 25.82 6.47 1.62
N LEU A 163 25.32 5.86 2.68
CA LEU A 163 25.32 6.38 4.05
C LEU A 163 26.73 6.40 4.63
N LEU A 164 27.52 5.34 4.45
CA LEU A 164 28.92 5.32 4.91
C LEU A 164 29.77 6.43 4.24
N PRO A 165 29.84 6.56 2.90
CA PRO A 165 30.60 7.64 2.28
C PRO A 165 30.02 9.03 2.59
N ILE A 166 28.71 9.19 2.73
CA ILE A 166 28.09 10.45 3.17
C ILE A 166 28.49 10.79 4.61
N VAL A 167 28.44 9.83 5.54
CA VAL A 167 28.86 10.03 6.94
C VAL A 167 30.35 10.36 7.01
N LEU A 168 31.20 9.68 6.23
CA LEU A 168 32.62 9.98 6.15
C LEU A 168 32.88 11.37 5.55
N LEU A 169 32.13 11.77 4.51
CA LEU A 169 32.18 13.11 3.93
C LEU A 169 31.77 14.17 4.96
N VAL A 170 30.76 13.91 5.77
CA VAL A 170 30.32 14.82 6.84
C VAL A 170 31.38 14.95 7.90
N ILE A 171 31.90 13.84 8.41
CA ILE A 171 32.97 13.85 9.41
C ILE A 171 34.13 14.70 8.88
N ALA A 172 34.55 14.49 7.63
CA ALA A 172 35.56 15.32 6.98
C ALA A 172 35.13 16.80 6.90
N ALA A 173 33.94 17.10 6.38
CA ALA A 173 33.46 18.48 6.22
C ALA A 173 33.28 19.24 7.56
N THR A 174 32.88 18.53 8.63
CA THR A 174 32.77 19.10 9.99
C THR A 174 34.12 19.31 10.65
N ILE A 175 35.11 18.46 10.37
CA ILE A 175 36.48 18.63 10.88
C ILE A 175 37.19 19.80 10.17
N PHE A 176 36.91 20.03 8.89
CA PHE A 176 37.60 21.03 8.08
C PHE A 176 36.88 22.39 7.96
N ASP A 177 35.74 22.60 8.63
CA ASP A 177 35.05 23.90 8.80
C ASP A 177 34.61 24.65 7.51
N VAL A 178 34.70 24.04 6.33
CA VAL A 178 34.42 24.74 5.05
C VAL A 178 32.94 24.67 4.60
N ALA A 179 32.06 23.86 5.23
CA ALA A 179 30.74 23.56 4.65
C ALA A 179 29.55 23.38 5.63
N GLY A 180 29.64 23.88 6.87
CA GLY A 180 28.71 23.53 7.96
C GLY A 180 27.21 23.78 7.70
N LEU A 181 26.82 24.85 6.99
CA LEU A 181 25.41 25.15 6.72
C LEU A 181 24.81 24.27 5.60
N GLY A 182 25.60 23.96 4.56
CA GLY A 182 25.14 23.18 3.42
C GLY A 182 24.89 21.71 3.79
N THR A 183 25.74 21.13 4.62
CA THR A 183 25.56 19.77 5.14
C THR A 183 24.33 19.68 6.03
N VAL A 184 24.15 20.58 7.01
CA VAL A 184 22.98 20.58 7.91
C VAL A 184 21.66 20.70 7.12
N ALA A 185 21.61 21.57 6.10
CA ALA A 185 20.44 21.72 5.25
C ALA A 185 20.12 20.42 4.47
N LEU A 186 21.14 19.76 3.93
CA LEU A 186 20.99 18.50 3.19
C LEU A 186 20.48 17.36 4.09
N PHE A 187 21.00 17.20 5.30
CA PHE A 187 20.50 16.18 6.25
C PHE A 187 19.07 16.46 6.70
N THR A 188 18.75 17.72 6.95
CA THR A 188 17.39 18.12 7.32
C THR A 188 16.41 17.79 6.20
N ALA A 189 16.78 18.09 4.95
CA ALA A 189 15.98 17.77 3.77
C ALA A 189 15.82 16.24 3.58
N LEU A 190 16.91 15.48 3.74
CA LEU A 190 16.89 14.02 3.64
C LEU A 190 16.02 13.39 4.74
N GLY A 191 16.19 13.82 6.00
CA GLY A 191 15.40 13.35 7.13
C GLY A 191 13.92 13.66 6.97
N TYR A 192 13.59 14.86 6.50
CA TYR A 192 12.21 15.24 6.16
C TYR A 192 11.64 14.33 5.06
N PHE A 193 12.39 14.11 3.98
CA PHE A 193 11.99 13.24 2.88
C PHE A 193 11.72 11.79 3.34
N LEU A 194 12.64 11.21 4.10
CA LEU A 194 12.49 9.86 4.66
C LEU A 194 11.31 9.78 5.63
N GLY A 195 11.09 10.82 6.45
CA GLY A 195 9.95 10.92 7.34
C GLY A 195 8.61 10.93 6.57
N GLN A 196 8.52 11.69 5.47
CA GLN A 196 7.33 11.71 4.62
C GLN A 196 7.07 10.36 3.95
N LEU A 197 8.11 9.67 3.48
CA LEU A 197 7.99 8.32 2.96
C LEU A 197 7.46 7.37 4.04
N GLY A 198 8.03 7.40 5.25
CA GLY A 198 7.56 6.58 6.37
C GLY A 198 6.06 6.79 6.67
N VAL A 199 5.62 8.05 6.71
CA VAL A 199 4.19 8.38 6.91
C VAL A 199 3.31 7.87 5.76
N ALA A 200 3.75 8.05 4.51
CA ALA A 200 3.02 7.56 3.34
C ALA A 200 2.86 6.03 3.37
N TYR A 201 3.93 5.30 3.70
CA TYR A 201 3.95 3.85 3.82
C TYR A 201 3.01 3.33 4.92
N LEU A 202 2.95 4.01 6.07
CA LEU A 202 2.04 3.63 7.16
C LEU A 202 0.57 3.89 6.81
N ARG A 203 0.29 4.92 6.00
CA ARG A 203 -1.08 5.28 5.59
C ARG A 203 -1.59 4.49 4.40
N GLU A 204 -0.70 4.07 3.51
CA GLU A 204 -1.02 3.30 2.30
C GLU A 204 -1.95 2.10 2.55
N PRO A 205 -1.69 1.18 3.50
CA PRO A 205 -2.53 -0.01 3.66
C PRO A 205 -3.96 0.32 4.06
N ILE A 206 -4.14 1.35 4.89
CA ILE A 206 -5.46 1.78 5.36
C ILE A 206 -6.29 2.29 4.18
N TRP A 207 -5.71 3.17 3.37
CA TRP A 207 -6.43 3.77 2.24
C TRP A 207 -6.65 2.78 1.11
N ARG A 208 -5.69 1.90 0.86
CA ARG A 208 -5.80 0.82 -0.12
C ARG A 208 -6.92 -0.15 0.24
N MET A 209 -6.95 -0.62 1.49
CA MET A 209 -8.03 -1.50 1.97
C MET A 209 -9.40 -0.84 1.77
N ARG A 210 -9.51 0.45 2.12
CA ARG A 210 -10.73 1.25 1.94
C ARG A 210 -11.21 1.37 0.49
N ILE A 211 -10.29 1.54 -0.46
CA ILE A 211 -10.66 1.58 -1.89
C ILE A 211 -11.11 0.21 -2.36
N ILE A 212 -10.29 -0.82 -2.11
CA ILE A 212 -10.50 -2.13 -2.72
C ILE A 212 -11.79 -2.75 -2.19
N THR A 213 -12.08 -2.55 -0.89
CA THR A 213 -13.39 -2.93 -0.32
C THR A 213 -14.53 -2.18 -1.01
N ALA A 214 -14.44 -0.86 -1.19
CA ALA A 214 -15.46 -0.08 -1.89
C ALA A 214 -15.63 -0.51 -3.36
N MET A 215 -14.53 -0.80 -4.07
CA MET A 215 -14.56 -1.32 -5.45
C MET A 215 -15.20 -2.70 -5.51
N SER A 216 -14.88 -3.60 -4.57
CA SER A 216 -15.46 -4.94 -4.49
C SER A 216 -16.96 -4.90 -4.24
N MET A 217 -17.42 -4.02 -3.32
CA MET A 217 -18.84 -3.82 -3.04
C MET A 217 -19.57 -3.22 -4.24
N TRP A 218 -18.96 -2.24 -4.92
CA TRP A 218 -19.56 -1.66 -6.11
C TRP A 218 -19.67 -2.65 -7.27
N SER A 219 -18.63 -3.45 -7.51
CA SER A 219 -18.69 -4.53 -8.49
C SER A 219 -19.74 -5.58 -8.12
N ALA A 220 -19.80 -6.00 -6.86
CA ALA A 220 -20.78 -6.98 -6.40
C ALA A 220 -22.23 -6.45 -6.46
N ALA A 221 -22.45 -5.15 -6.28
CA ALA A 221 -23.76 -4.53 -6.42
C ALA A 221 -24.21 -4.39 -7.89
N ARG A 222 -23.25 -4.36 -8.84
CA ARG A 222 -23.51 -4.15 -10.27
C ARG A 222 -23.72 -5.46 -11.03
N PHE A 223 -23.09 -6.55 -10.59
CA PHE A 223 -23.09 -7.83 -11.30
C PHE A 223 -23.60 -8.95 -10.39
N ALA A 224 -24.68 -9.61 -10.80
CA ALA A 224 -25.20 -10.80 -10.12
C ALA A 224 -24.21 -11.97 -10.15
N ASP A 225 -23.52 -12.16 -11.29
CA ASP A 225 -22.53 -13.22 -11.45
C ASP A 225 -21.22 -12.89 -10.69
N PRO A 226 -20.77 -13.74 -9.74
CA PRO A 226 -19.48 -13.59 -9.05
C PRO A 226 -18.30 -13.39 -9.99
N THR A 227 -18.31 -14.09 -11.12
CA THR A 227 -17.18 -14.10 -12.05
C THR A 227 -17.04 -12.74 -12.73
N ALA A 228 -18.15 -12.19 -13.21
CA ALA A 228 -18.20 -10.84 -13.79
C ALA A 228 -17.82 -9.76 -12.76
N ALA A 229 -18.34 -9.87 -11.52
CA ALA A 229 -17.98 -8.95 -10.44
C ALA A 229 -16.48 -8.99 -10.13
N LEU A 230 -15.88 -10.19 -10.07
CA LEU A 230 -14.46 -10.41 -9.80
C LEU A 230 -13.59 -9.85 -10.92
N LEU A 231 -13.90 -10.14 -12.18
CA LEU A 231 -13.16 -9.62 -13.34
C LEU A 231 -13.17 -8.10 -13.36
N ASN A 232 -14.34 -7.49 -13.15
CA ASN A 232 -14.49 -6.04 -13.11
C ASN A 232 -13.71 -5.40 -11.96
N ALA A 233 -13.84 -5.93 -10.73
CA ALA A 233 -13.08 -5.45 -9.59
C ALA A 233 -11.56 -5.61 -9.77
N SER A 234 -11.12 -6.73 -10.37
CA SER A 234 -9.71 -6.99 -10.68
C SER A 234 -9.16 -6.02 -11.71
N ALA A 235 -9.94 -5.66 -12.73
CA ALA A 235 -9.57 -4.65 -13.71
C ALA A 235 -9.38 -3.27 -13.05
N TYR A 236 -10.25 -2.89 -12.11
CA TYR A 236 -10.06 -1.65 -11.35
C TYR A 236 -8.84 -1.69 -10.43
N ALA A 237 -8.60 -2.80 -9.75
CA ALA A 237 -7.39 -2.95 -8.94
C ALA A 237 -6.13 -2.87 -9.79
N LEU A 238 -6.11 -3.49 -10.97
CA LEU A 238 -4.99 -3.40 -11.91
C LEU A 238 -4.79 -1.95 -12.41
N GLY A 239 -5.87 -1.29 -12.84
CA GLY A 239 -5.80 0.12 -13.26
C GLY A 239 -5.29 1.04 -12.15
N TRP A 240 -5.76 0.79 -10.91
CA TRP A 240 -5.29 1.48 -9.72
C TRP A 240 -3.79 1.25 -9.45
N ARG A 241 -3.30 0.04 -9.72
CA ARG A 241 -1.88 -0.33 -9.57
C ARG A 241 -0.96 0.31 -10.60
N LEU A 242 -1.43 0.43 -11.83
CA LEU A 242 -0.65 1.01 -12.91
C LEU A 242 -0.50 2.52 -12.74
N LEU A 243 -1.46 3.20 -12.09
CA LEU A 243 -1.45 4.66 -11.96
C LEU A 243 -0.21 5.20 -11.21
N PRO A 244 0.17 4.70 -10.01
CA PRO A 244 1.42 5.10 -9.36
C PRO A 244 2.67 4.80 -10.18
N VAL A 245 2.69 3.68 -10.92
CA VAL A 245 3.85 3.30 -11.77
C VAL A 245 4.03 4.31 -12.90
N VAL A 246 2.94 4.66 -13.60
CA VAL A 246 2.96 5.67 -14.66
C VAL A 246 3.36 7.04 -14.09
N ALA A 247 2.83 7.42 -12.93
CA ALA A 247 3.19 8.67 -12.26
C ALA A 247 4.68 8.71 -11.87
N LEU A 248 5.22 7.61 -11.32
CA LEU A 248 6.64 7.50 -10.96
C LEU A 248 7.56 7.55 -12.19
N LEU A 249 7.18 6.91 -13.30
CA LEU A 249 7.92 6.99 -14.56
C LEU A 249 7.94 8.43 -15.09
N GLY A 250 6.82 9.14 -15.03
CA GLY A 250 6.75 10.56 -15.40
C GLY A 250 7.64 11.43 -14.51
N ILE A 251 7.61 11.21 -13.19
CA ILE A 251 8.46 11.90 -12.22
C ILE A 251 9.95 11.65 -12.50
N TYR A 252 10.32 10.40 -12.75
CA TYR A 252 11.68 10.02 -13.07
C TYR A 252 12.16 10.68 -14.37
N ALA A 253 11.32 10.71 -15.41
CA ALA A 253 11.65 11.35 -16.69
C ALA A 253 11.85 12.88 -16.55
N VAL A 254 11.03 13.54 -15.71
CA VAL A 254 11.22 14.97 -15.44
C VAL A 254 12.48 15.21 -14.60
N ALA A 255 12.72 14.41 -13.57
CA ALA A 255 13.90 14.53 -12.73
C ALA A 255 15.20 14.32 -13.53
N SER A 256 15.23 13.32 -14.42
CA SER A 256 16.39 13.09 -15.29
C SER A 256 16.61 14.25 -16.28
N ALA A 257 15.55 14.82 -16.83
CA ALA A 257 15.63 16.00 -17.69
C ALA A 257 16.12 17.25 -16.94
N LEU A 258 15.79 17.41 -15.65
CA LEU A 258 16.31 18.50 -14.83
C LEU A 258 17.79 18.32 -14.49
N LEU A 259 18.24 17.09 -14.27
CA LEU A 259 19.64 16.77 -13.96
C LEU A 259 20.58 17.00 -15.15
N THR A 260 20.09 16.99 -16.39
CA THR A 260 20.89 17.29 -17.59
C THR A 260 21.01 18.78 -17.89
N LEU A 261 20.33 19.65 -17.15
CA LEU A 261 20.45 21.09 -17.35
C LEU A 261 21.81 21.61 -16.88
N PRO A 262 22.46 22.54 -17.62
CA PRO A 262 23.80 23.05 -17.33
C PRO A 262 23.78 24.13 -16.23
N ILE A 263 23.17 23.83 -15.07
CA ILE A 263 22.95 24.80 -13.96
C ILE A 263 23.96 24.58 -12.82
N GLY A 264 24.93 23.67 -13.01
CA GLY A 264 25.85 23.24 -11.97
C GLY A 264 25.23 22.18 -11.05
N THR A 265 26.06 21.23 -10.61
CA THR A 265 25.64 20.02 -9.86
C THR A 265 24.96 20.34 -8.53
N PHE A 266 25.31 21.46 -7.89
CA PHE A 266 24.68 21.90 -6.65
C PHE A 266 23.24 22.40 -6.89
N ALA A 267 23.03 23.27 -7.88
CA ALA A 267 21.70 23.81 -8.19
C ALA A 267 20.76 22.72 -8.72
N SER A 268 21.26 21.79 -9.55
CA SER A 268 20.47 20.65 -10.02
C SER A 268 20.12 19.69 -8.87
N GLY A 269 21.02 19.48 -7.91
CA GLY A 269 20.75 18.71 -6.69
C GLY A 269 19.67 19.32 -5.81
N VAL A 270 19.74 20.64 -5.56
CA VAL A 270 18.72 21.37 -4.77
C VAL A 270 17.37 21.36 -5.48
N LEU A 271 17.34 21.63 -6.79
CA LEU A 271 16.11 21.58 -7.58
C LEU A 271 15.51 20.17 -7.54
N THR A 272 16.32 19.13 -7.69
CA THR A 272 15.84 17.74 -7.63
C THR A 272 15.28 17.40 -6.25
N ALA A 273 15.95 17.81 -5.16
CA ALA A 273 15.48 17.57 -3.80
C ALA A 273 14.17 18.31 -3.50
N VAL A 274 14.07 19.59 -3.88
CA VAL A 274 12.84 20.40 -3.73
C VAL A 274 11.71 19.81 -4.57
N TRP A 275 12.01 19.35 -5.79
CA TRP A 275 11.03 18.75 -6.67
C TRP A 275 10.54 17.41 -6.13
N VAL A 276 11.44 16.49 -5.77
CA VAL A 276 11.09 15.17 -5.21
C VAL A 276 10.34 15.32 -3.87
N GLY A 277 10.79 16.21 -2.99
CA GLY A 277 10.12 16.48 -1.71
C GLY A 277 8.75 17.15 -1.89
N GLY A 278 8.66 18.13 -2.79
CA GLY A 278 7.42 18.83 -3.12
C GLY A 278 6.40 17.93 -3.79
N VAL A 279 6.81 17.17 -4.79
CA VAL A 279 5.96 16.17 -5.47
C VAL A 279 5.54 15.08 -4.49
N GLY A 280 6.45 14.56 -3.66
CA GLY A 280 6.12 13.57 -2.63
C GLY A 280 5.05 14.09 -1.65
N PHE A 281 5.17 15.33 -1.19
CA PHE A 281 4.19 15.97 -0.32
C PHE A 281 2.83 16.15 -1.00
N VAL A 282 2.82 16.66 -2.24
CA VAL A 282 1.60 16.85 -3.03
C VAL A 282 0.94 15.52 -3.30
N LEU A 283 1.68 14.49 -3.72
CA LEU A 283 1.15 13.15 -3.93
C LEU A 283 0.58 12.56 -2.65
N ASN A 284 1.24 12.70 -1.49
CA ASN A 284 0.71 12.21 -0.22
C ASN A 284 -0.63 12.91 0.13
N ARG A 285 -0.71 14.23 -0.04
CA ARG A 285 -1.94 15.01 0.23
C ARG A 285 -3.05 14.72 -0.77
N VAL A 286 -2.74 14.74 -2.06
CA VAL A 286 -3.69 14.52 -3.16
C VAL A 286 -4.18 13.09 -3.13
N SER A 287 -3.31 12.11 -2.91
CA SER A 287 -3.73 10.71 -2.79
C SER A 287 -4.67 10.57 -1.61
N GLY A 288 -4.33 11.06 -0.41
CA GLY A 288 -5.22 11.11 0.76
C GLY A 288 -6.62 11.62 0.46
N ALA A 289 -6.72 12.78 -0.19
CA ALA A 289 -8.01 13.39 -0.56
C ALA A 289 -8.75 12.62 -1.65
N MET A 290 -8.02 12.14 -2.66
CA MET A 290 -8.56 11.33 -3.75
C MET A 290 -9.12 10.01 -3.22
N TYR A 291 -8.45 9.39 -2.25
CA TYR A 291 -8.89 8.15 -1.60
C TYR A 291 -10.25 8.29 -0.93
N VAL A 292 -10.43 9.36 -0.15
CA VAL A 292 -11.71 9.65 0.51
C VAL A 292 -12.80 9.82 -0.55
N ARG A 293 -12.55 10.67 -1.55
CA ARG A 293 -13.50 10.96 -2.64
C ARG A 293 -13.86 9.73 -3.48
N VAL A 294 -12.88 8.89 -3.82
CA VAL A 294 -13.12 7.66 -4.60
C VAL A 294 -13.93 6.67 -3.78
N SER A 295 -13.61 6.49 -2.50
CA SER A 295 -14.38 5.60 -1.63
C SER A 295 -15.82 6.09 -1.41
N GLU A 296 -16.02 7.39 -1.24
CA GLU A 296 -17.35 8.00 -1.16
C GLU A 296 -18.12 7.89 -2.48
N PHE A 297 -17.44 8.06 -3.62
CA PHE A 297 -18.04 7.92 -4.93
C PHE A 297 -18.62 6.51 -5.12
N PHE A 298 -17.84 5.47 -4.82
CA PHE A 298 -18.32 4.10 -4.90
C PHE A 298 -19.45 3.82 -3.90
N ALA A 299 -19.35 4.30 -2.66
CA ALA A 299 -20.40 4.15 -1.66
C ALA A 299 -21.72 4.80 -2.13
N ARG A 300 -21.68 6.04 -2.64
CA ARG A 300 -22.86 6.73 -3.20
C ARG A 300 -23.45 5.99 -4.39
N ARG A 301 -22.62 5.39 -5.24
CA ARG A 301 -23.09 4.57 -6.38
C ARG A 301 -23.78 3.30 -5.91
N VAL A 302 -23.29 2.63 -4.87
CA VAL A 302 -23.94 1.48 -4.27
C VAL A 302 -25.31 1.88 -3.68
N ILE A 303 -25.38 2.98 -2.93
CA ILE A 303 -26.65 3.52 -2.39
C ILE A 303 -27.64 3.81 -3.53
N ALA A 304 -27.17 4.46 -4.60
CA ALA A 304 -28.03 4.79 -5.73
C ALA A 304 -28.59 3.54 -6.44
N LEU A 305 -27.80 2.48 -6.58
CA LEU A 305 -28.26 1.20 -7.16
C LEU A 305 -29.30 0.53 -6.24
N LEU A 306 -29.04 0.51 -4.93
CA LEU A 306 -29.96 -0.08 -3.95
C LEU A 306 -31.32 0.61 -3.95
N ARG A 307 -31.35 1.95 -3.99
CA ARG A 307 -32.59 2.74 -4.01
C ARG A 307 -33.43 2.56 -5.27
N ARG A 308 -32.80 2.21 -6.39
CA ARG A 308 -33.50 1.97 -7.66
C ARG A 308 -34.07 0.55 -7.76
N GLY A 309 -33.72 -0.34 -6.83
CA GLY A 309 -34.01 -1.77 -6.99
C GLY A 309 -33.25 -2.40 -8.16
N GLU A 310 -32.19 -1.74 -8.65
CA GLU A 310 -31.35 -2.20 -9.78
C GLU A 310 -30.20 -3.10 -9.31
N CYS A 311 -30.18 -3.51 -8.03
CA CYS A 311 -29.20 -4.46 -7.55
C CYS A 311 -29.50 -5.83 -8.16
N ALA A 312 -28.49 -6.36 -8.84
CA ALA A 312 -28.53 -7.65 -9.52
C ALA A 312 -28.33 -8.81 -8.54
#